data_AF-A0A6N7D162-F1
#
_entry.id   AF-A0A6N7D162-F1
#
_cell.length_a   1.000
_cell.length_b   1.000
_cell.length_c   1.000
_cell.angle_alpha   90.00
_cell.angle_beta   90.00
_cell.angle_gamma   90.00
#
_symmetry.space_group_name_H-M   'P 1'
#
loop_
_entity.id
_entity.type
_entity.pdbx_description
1 polymer ?
#
loop_
_entity_poly.entity_id
_entity_poly.type
_entity_poly.pdbx_seq_one_letter_code
_entity_poly.pdbx_strand_id
1 'polypeptide(L)'
;MRVAVAASAMLVAAGLAAFWWASGVARKAPPPTAENAVTVTIRGNVCDPSDITVPAGRTTFTIVNQSQRALEWEILDGVMVVEERENIAPGFSQTMTAKLHPGDYAITCGLLSNPRGRLHVTPSAASDAEAARPSLVAYVGALAEYRVFLALEADTLHDAAQALADAIRAGNAQQARPLYVAAHQAYKRIEPMAELFADLDTRLNARAEYFEKREADPAFAGFHRIEHGLFAGNGTAGLAPVAGQLLADIGQLQERLRGLNIPPERLAGSAAKLLQRTADNLPAGEDRYSHADASNLQGTLDGTRKIADLLAPLLTKAAPALQQAIAQQFDALGKALDPWRDGEEFKPIPVDGAQRQALAAQVRALAGELGKVNAALGLE
;
A
#
# COMPACT_ATOMS: atom_id res chain seq x y z
N MET A 1 4.96 2.35 70.88
CA MET A 1 3.63 1.83 70.47
C MET A 1 2.60 2.94 70.22
N ARG A 2 2.33 3.87 71.16
CA ARG A 2 1.31 4.93 70.97
C ARG A 2 1.59 5.90 69.80
N VAL A 3 2.85 6.27 69.58
CA VAL A 3 3.25 7.16 68.47
C VAL A 3 3.06 6.49 67.10
N ALA A 4 3.37 5.19 66.99
CA ALA A 4 3.20 4.43 65.75
C ALA A 4 1.72 4.23 65.38
N VAL A 5 0.85 4.03 66.39
CA VAL A 5 -0.60 3.93 66.19
C VAL A 5 -1.19 5.29 65.77
N ALA A 6 -0.75 6.39 66.38
CA ALA A 6 -1.17 7.73 65.99
C ALA A 6 -0.74 8.10 64.55
N ALA A 7 0.49 7.76 64.17
CA ALA A 7 1.00 7.96 62.81
C ALA A 7 0.22 7.14 61.77
N SER A 8 -0.12 5.88 62.09
CA SER A 8 -0.90 5.02 61.21
C SER A 8 -2.33 5.53 61.03
N ALA A 9 -2.97 6.01 62.10
CA ALA A 9 -4.31 6.60 62.02
C ALA A 9 -4.34 7.87 61.17
N MET A 10 -3.30 8.71 61.24
CA MET A 10 -3.17 9.91 60.41
C MET A 10 -2.99 9.57 58.92
N LEU A 11 -2.21 8.54 58.59
CA LEU A 11 -2.04 8.09 57.21
C LEU A 11 -3.34 7.54 56.61
N VAL A 12 -4.12 6.78 57.39
CA VAL A 12 -5.43 6.27 56.93
C VAL A 12 -6.42 7.42 56.70
N ALA A 13 -6.48 8.39 57.62
CA ALA A 13 -7.34 9.57 57.46
C ALA A 13 -6.96 10.40 56.23
N ALA A 14 -5.65 10.61 56.00
CA ALA A 14 -5.16 11.31 54.81
C ALA A 14 -5.48 10.54 53.52
N GLY A 15 -5.34 9.21 53.54
CA GLY A 15 -5.69 8.34 52.40
C GLY A 15 -7.19 8.39 52.07
N LEU A 16 -8.05 8.36 53.08
CA LEU A 16 -9.51 8.48 52.89
C LEU A 16 -9.92 9.87 52.39
N ALA A 17 -9.29 10.93 52.88
CA ALA A 17 -9.53 12.29 52.40
C ALA A 17 -9.08 12.47 50.95
N ALA A 18 -7.90 11.96 50.59
CA ALA A 18 -7.39 11.98 49.22
C ALA A 18 -8.28 11.16 48.28
N PHE A 19 -8.74 9.97 48.70
CA PHE A 19 -9.65 9.14 47.93
C PHE A 19 -11.02 9.80 47.74
N TRP A 20 -11.58 10.39 48.79
CA TRP A 20 -12.86 11.11 48.71
C TRP A 20 -12.75 12.35 47.80
N TRP A 21 -11.65 13.08 47.89
CA TRP A 21 -11.39 14.24 47.02
C TRP A 21 -11.18 13.83 45.57
N ALA A 22 -10.35 12.83 45.29
CA ALA A 22 -10.13 12.30 43.94
C ALA A 22 -11.41 11.73 43.33
N SER A 23 -12.22 11.01 44.12
CA SER A 23 -13.53 10.50 43.69
C SER A 23 -14.53 11.63 43.42
N GLY A 24 -14.50 12.71 44.20
CA GLY A 24 -15.33 13.89 44.00
C GLY A 24 -14.93 14.71 42.76
N VAL A 25 -13.63 14.80 42.46
CA VAL A 25 -13.09 15.48 41.27
C VAL A 25 -13.36 14.64 40.01
N ALA A 26 -13.16 13.33 40.06
CA ALA A 26 -13.47 12.42 38.95
C ALA A 26 -14.97 12.40 38.59
N ARG A 27 -15.87 12.56 39.59
CA ARG A 27 -17.32 12.73 39.36
C ARG A 27 -17.71 14.06 38.72
N LYS A 28 -16.84 15.08 38.78
CA LYS A 28 -17.11 16.43 38.23
C LYS A 28 -16.42 16.70 36.90
N ALA A 29 -15.40 15.92 36.53
CA ALA A 29 -14.75 16.03 35.23
C ALA A 29 -15.72 15.51 34.14
N PRO A 30 -16.16 16.34 33.17
CA PRO A 30 -16.87 15.84 32.02
C PRO A 30 -15.95 14.86 31.27
N PRO A 31 -16.44 13.72 30.76
CA PRO A 31 -15.66 12.93 29.84
C PRO A 31 -15.21 13.81 28.66
N PRO A 32 -14.02 13.57 28.09
CA PRO A 32 -13.60 14.30 26.90
C PRO A 32 -14.72 14.22 25.87
N THR A 33 -15.16 15.37 25.36
CA THR A 33 -16.20 15.47 24.35
C THR A 33 -15.75 14.69 23.12
N ALA A 34 -16.23 13.45 22.98
CA ALA A 34 -16.10 12.69 21.76
C ALA A 34 -16.79 13.49 20.64
N GLU A 35 -16.21 13.47 19.45
CA GLU A 35 -16.89 13.96 18.25
C GLU A 35 -18.25 13.25 18.13
N ASN A 36 -19.32 14.02 17.93
CA ASN A 36 -20.71 13.54 17.85
C ASN A 36 -21.15 12.73 19.09
N ALA A 37 -21.15 13.37 20.26
CA ALA A 37 -21.71 12.78 21.49
C ALA A 37 -23.23 13.05 21.60
N VAL A 38 -24.03 12.01 21.75
CA VAL A 38 -25.49 12.09 21.94
C VAL A 38 -25.84 11.50 23.30
N THR A 39 -26.63 12.23 24.10
CA THR A 39 -27.18 11.69 25.35
C THR A 39 -28.63 11.28 25.14
N VAL A 40 -28.95 10.03 25.46
CA VAL A 40 -30.32 9.49 25.36
C VAL A 40 -30.79 9.15 26.77
N THR A 41 -31.81 9.87 27.24
CA THR A 41 -32.40 9.62 28.56
C THR A 41 -33.63 8.76 28.41
N ILE A 42 -33.67 7.63 29.10
CA ILE A 42 -34.82 6.73 29.05
C ILE A 42 -35.66 6.92 30.31
N ARG A 43 -36.91 7.35 30.12
CA ARG A 43 -37.91 7.52 31.19
C ARG A 43 -39.03 6.51 30.98
N GLY A 44 -39.02 5.47 31.79
CA GLY A 44 -39.93 4.34 31.64
C GLY A 44 -39.64 3.58 30.35
N ASN A 45 -40.36 3.92 29.27
CA ASN A 45 -40.35 3.17 28.02
C ASN A 45 -40.27 4.08 26.77
N VAL A 46 -39.82 5.32 26.99
CA VAL A 46 -39.66 6.40 26.00
C VAL A 46 -38.22 6.90 26.08
N CYS A 47 -37.57 7.07 24.91
CA CYS A 47 -36.30 7.76 24.80
C CYS A 47 -36.53 9.27 24.67
N ASP A 48 -35.68 10.06 25.30
CA ASP A 48 -35.58 11.50 25.11
C ASP A 48 -34.13 11.86 24.74
N PRO A 49 -33.85 12.24 23.49
CA PRO A 49 -34.77 12.26 22.34
C PRO A 49 -35.14 10.86 21.80
N SER A 50 -36.32 10.72 21.20
CA SER A 50 -36.75 9.49 20.48
C SER A 50 -36.50 9.54 18.98
N ASP A 51 -36.16 10.70 18.43
CA ASP A 51 -35.75 10.89 17.04
C ASP A 51 -34.40 11.59 17.04
N ILE A 52 -33.38 10.91 16.54
CA ILE A 52 -31.98 11.33 16.61
C ILE A 52 -31.46 11.46 15.20
N THR A 53 -30.78 12.57 14.91
CA THR A 53 -30.04 12.74 13.65
C THR A 53 -28.56 12.96 13.93
N VAL A 54 -27.69 12.17 13.29
CA VAL A 54 -26.22 12.27 13.40
C VAL A 54 -25.56 12.07 12.03
N PRO A 55 -24.35 12.62 11.78
CA PRO A 55 -23.60 12.29 10.59
C PRO A 55 -23.05 10.86 10.65
N ALA A 56 -22.93 10.21 9.49
CA ALA A 56 -22.27 8.91 9.36
C ALA A 56 -20.80 8.98 9.82
N GLY A 57 -20.33 7.91 10.45
CA GLY A 57 -19.03 7.86 11.12
C GLY A 57 -19.16 7.36 12.56
N ARG A 58 -18.18 7.68 13.41
CA ARG A 58 -18.23 7.30 14.83
C ARG A 58 -19.12 8.27 15.60
N THR A 59 -20.08 7.73 16.32
CA THR A 59 -20.97 8.47 17.22
C THR A 59 -20.93 7.83 18.59
N THR A 60 -20.80 8.65 19.63
CA THR A 60 -20.80 8.16 21.01
C THR A 60 -22.14 8.45 21.66
N PHE A 61 -22.83 7.42 22.11
CA PHE A 61 -24.09 7.53 22.82
C PHE A 61 -23.88 7.34 24.31
N THR A 62 -24.41 8.26 25.12
CA THR A 62 -24.51 8.11 26.58
C THR A 62 -25.96 7.85 26.93
N ILE A 63 -26.23 6.63 27.38
CA ILE A 63 -27.57 6.16 27.71
C ILE A 63 -27.78 6.35 29.21
N VAL A 64 -28.74 7.18 29.58
CA VAL A 64 -29.06 7.52 30.97
C VAL A 64 -30.36 6.83 31.35
N ASN A 65 -30.31 5.95 32.35
CA ASN A 65 -31.51 5.28 32.84
C ASN A 65 -32.18 6.08 33.96
N GLN A 66 -33.26 6.79 33.63
CA GLN A 66 -34.16 7.47 34.58
C GLN A 66 -35.46 6.69 34.81
N SER A 67 -35.43 5.38 34.61
CA SER A 67 -36.54 4.46 34.88
C SER A 67 -36.36 3.72 36.21
N GLN A 68 -37.33 2.88 36.57
CA GLN A 68 -37.34 2.10 37.82
C GLN A 68 -36.79 0.66 37.64
N ARG A 69 -36.32 0.28 36.44
CA ARG A 69 -35.77 -1.06 36.16
C ARG A 69 -34.47 -0.99 35.37
N ALA A 70 -33.71 -2.08 35.37
CA ALA A 70 -32.61 -2.23 34.42
C ALA A 70 -33.14 -2.23 32.99
N LEU A 71 -32.34 -1.69 32.06
CA LEU A 71 -32.71 -1.58 30.66
C LEU A 71 -31.54 -1.89 29.73
N GLU A 72 -31.89 -2.08 28.46
CA GLU A 72 -30.97 -2.08 27.33
C GLU A 72 -31.36 -0.98 26.33
N TRP A 73 -30.36 -0.57 25.54
CA TRP A 73 -30.53 0.32 24.40
C TRP A 73 -29.72 -0.23 23.24
N GLU A 74 -30.38 -0.42 22.11
CA GLU A 74 -29.86 -1.06 20.91
C GLU A 74 -30.11 -0.15 19.70
N ILE A 75 -29.19 -0.19 18.74
CA ILE A 75 -29.39 0.35 17.39
C ILE A 75 -29.72 -0.83 16.47
N LEU A 76 -30.84 -0.76 15.77
CA LEU A 76 -31.35 -1.85 14.93
C LEU A 76 -31.38 -1.46 13.45
N ASP A 77 -30.88 -2.36 12.61
CA ASP A 77 -31.05 -2.35 11.16
C ASP A 77 -31.93 -3.54 10.74
N GLY A 78 -33.23 -3.28 10.59
CA GLY A 78 -34.23 -4.34 10.45
C GLY A 78 -34.27 -5.26 11.68
N VAL A 79 -33.75 -6.48 11.54
CA VAL A 79 -33.66 -7.49 12.62
C VAL A 79 -32.26 -7.62 13.21
N MET A 80 -31.28 -6.88 12.66
CA MET A 80 -29.88 -6.95 13.08
C MET A 80 -29.61 -5.91 14.16
N VAL A 81 -28.93 -6.32 15.23
CA VAL A 81 -28.38 -5.40 16.23
C VAL A 81 -27.05 -4.86 15.71
N VAL A 82 -26.98 -3.54 15.51
CA VAL A 82 -25.78 -2.83 15.04
C VAL A 82 -24.82 -2.57 16.19
N GLU A 83 -25.33 -2.14 17.34
CA GLU A 83 -24.58 -1.93 18.60
C GLU A 83 -25.57 -1.89 19.76
N GLU A 84 -25.14 -2.29 20.96
CA GLU A 84 -26.00 -2.38 22.14
C GLU A 84 -25.28 -2.09 23.47
N ARG A 85 -26.04 -1.64 24.47
CA ARG A 85 -25.65 -1.72 25.89
C ARG A 85 -26.80 -2.23 26.72
N GLU A 86 -26.51 -3.30 27.45
CA GLU A 86 -27.44 -4.00 28.32
C GLU A 86 -27.22 -3.67 29.81
N ASN A 87 -28.17 -4.11 30.64
CA ASN A 87 -28.06 -4.10 32.10
C ASN A 87 -27.77 -2.72 32.73
N ILE A 88 -28.25 -1.64 32.10
CA ILE A 88 -28.11 -0.28 32.61
C ILE A 88 -29.04 -0.13 33.81
N ALA A 89 -28.52 -0.18 35.04
CA ALA A 89 -29.32 -0.10 36.26
C ALA A 89 -30.01 1.26 36.46
N PRO A 90 -31.12 1.32 37.23
CA PRO A 90 -31.80 2.58 37.56
C PRO A 90 -30.85 3.64 38.14
N GLY A 91 -30.87 4.85 37.58
CA GLY A 91 -30.02 5.97 38.01
C GLY A 91 -28.59 5.94 37.48
N PHE A 92 -28.20 4.90 36.71
CA PHE A 92 -26.88 4.80 36.09
C PHE A 92 -26.90 5.29 34.64
N SER A 93 -25.70 5.56 34.12
CA SER A 93 -25.47 5.86 32.71
C SER A 93 -24.40 4.93 32.15
N GLN A 94 -24.53 4.56 30.88
CA GLN A 94 -23.53 3.79 30.15
C GLN A 94 -23.21 4.47 28.84
N THR A 95 -21.99 4.31 28.35
CA THR A 95 -21.54 4.88 27.09
C THR A 95 -21.25 3.76 26.08
N MET A 96 -21.62 3.99 24.82
CA MET A 96 -21.21 3.16 23.68
C MET A 96 -20.76 4.04 22.53
N THR A 97 -19.92 3.50 21.65
CA THR A 97 -19.52 4.17 20.42
C THR A 97 -19.80 3.25 19.24
N ALA A 98 -20.66 3.69 18.33
CA ALA A 98 -21.01 2.95 17.12
C ALA A 98 -20.39 3.63 15.88
N LYS A 99 -19.95 2.84 14.90
CA LYS A 99 -19.64 3.34 13.55
C LYS A 99 -20.90 3.17 12.70
N LEU A 100 -21.52 4.28 12.32
CA LEU A 100 -22.81 4.30 11.62
C LEU A 100 -22.61 4.61 10.13
N HIS A 101 -23.32 3.88 9.27
CA HIS A 101 -23.42 4.17 7.85
C HIS A 101 -24.66 5.03 7.57
N PRO A 102 -24.71 5.78 6.44
CA PRO A 102 -25.90 6.56 6.11
C PRO A 102 -27.14 5.67 5.97
N GLY A 103 -28.25 6.07 6.59
CA GLY A 103 -29.48 5.27 6.61
C GLY A 103 -30.41 5.61 7.78
N ASP A 104 -31.55 4.93 7.82
CA ASP A 104 -32.52 5.03 8.90
C ASP A 104 -32.47 3.75 9.75
N TYR A 105 -32.21 3.93 11.04
CA TYR A 105 -32.16 2.86 12.03
C TYR A 105 -33.29 3.03 13.04
N ALA A 106 -33.67 1.93 13.68
CA ALA A 106 -34.56 1.98 14.84
C ALA A 106 -33.75 1.89 16.14
N ILE A 107 -34.25 2.49 17.22
CA ILE A 107 -33.64 2.39 18.55
C ILE A 107 -34.63 1.84 19.57
N THR A 108 -34.15 1.01 20.49
CA THR A 108 -34.97 0.53 21.61
C THR A 108 -34.99 1.53 22.75
N CYS A 109 -36.12 1.62 23.45
CA CYS A 109 -36.32 2.58 24.55
C CYS A 109 -36.75 1.88 25.82
N GLY A 110 -35.89 1.02 26.36
CA GLY A 110 -36.04 0.47 27.70
C GLY A 110 -36.83 -0.84 27.84
N LEU A 111 -37.16 -1.51 26.74
CA LEU A 111 -37.74 -2.87 26.72
C LEU A 111 -36.99 -3.71 25.69
N LEU A 112 -36.82 -4.99 26.01
CA LEU A 112 -36.21 -5.93 25.07
C LEU A 112 -36.94 -5.94 23.74
N SER A 113 -36.19 -5.66 22.68
CA SER A 113 -36.54 -5.97 21.28
C SER A 113 -37.72 -5.21 20.65
N ASN A 114 -38.21 -4.11 21.23
CA ASN A 114 -39.28 -3.30 20.60
C ASN A 114 -38.80 -1.88 20.25
N PRO A 115 -38.60 -1.56 18.96
CA PRO A 115 -38.15 -0.24 18.54
C PRO A 115 -39.18 0.84 18.87
N ARG A 116 -38.71 1.93 19.47
CA ARG A 116 -39.56 3.05 19.94
C ARG A 116 -38.98 4.43 19.64
N GLY A 117 -37.83 4.46 18.99
CA GLY A 117 -37.27 5.67 18.42
C GLY A 117 -36.66 5.41 17.05
N ARG A 118 -36.21 6.48 16.43
CA ARG A 118 -35.53 6.50 15.13
C ARG A 118 -34.17 7.15 15.28
N LEU A 119 -33.21 6.63 14.53
CA LEU A 119 -31.89 7.21 14.35
C LEU A 119 -31.67 7.39 12.85
N HIS A 120 -31.72 8.64 12.40
CA HIS A 120 -31.40 9.02 11.02
C HIS A 120 -29.92 9.38 10.92
N VAL A 121 -29.18 8.67 10.08
CA VAL A 121 -27.77 8.88 9.87
C VAL A 121 -27.56 9.54 8.51
N THR A 122 -27.13 10.80 8.51
CA THR A 122 -26.91 11.55 7.27
C THR A 122 -25.58 11.18 6.64
N PRO A 123 -25.45 11.23 5.30
CA PRO A 123 -24.16 11.15 4.64
C PRO A 123 -23.14 12.14 5.23
N SER A 124 -21.89 11.71 5.31
CA SER A 124 -20.75 12.55 5.66
C SER A 124 -19.65 12.40 4.61
N ALA A 125 -18.75 13.35 4.53
CA ALA A 125 -17.60 13.25 3.61
C ALA A 125 -16.80 11.95 3.83
N ALA A 126 -16.70 11.49 5.09
CA ALA A 126 -16.04 10.23 5.43
C ALA A 126 -16.82 9.00 4.94
N SER A 127 -18.15 8.98 5.07
CA SER A 127 -18.96 7.86 4.57
C SER A 127 -19.01 7.81 3.05
N ASP A 128 -19.05 8.96 2.39
CA ASP A 128 -19.05 9.05 0.93
C ASP A 128 -17.71 8.56 0.37
N ALA A 129 -16.60 8.92 1.02
CA ALA A 129 -15.28 8.40 0.68
C ALA A 129 -15.19 6.88 0.89
N GLU A 130 -15.75 6.34 1.98
CA GLU A 130 -15.79 4.90 2.22
C GLU A 130 -16.64 4.16 1.17
N ALA A 131 -17.82 4.68 0.83
CA ALA A 131 -18.71 4.12 -0.19
C ALA A 131 -18.18 4.28 -1.63
N ALA A 132 -17.18 5.14 -1.83
CA ALA A 132 -16.47 5.29 -3.10
C ALA A 132 -15.39 4.22 -3.30
N ARG A 133 -14.94 3.54 -2.23
CA ARG A 133 -13.91 2.50 -2.30
C ARG A 133 -14.44 1.24 -2.97
N PRO A 134 -13.66 0.60 -3.85
CA PRO A 134 -14.04 -0.65 -4.49
C PRO A 134 -14.04 -1.82 -3.48
N SER A 135 -14.94 -2.79 -3.68
CA SER A 135 -14.86 -4.07 -2.98
C SER A 135 -13.67 -4.91 -3.48
N LEU A 136 -13.24 -5.91 -2.71
CA LEU A 136 -12.18 -6.83 -3.15
C LEU A 136 -12.51 -7.57 -4.45
N VAL A 137 -13.80 -7.80 -4.74
CA VAL A 137 -14.25 -8.44 -5.99
C VAL A 137 -13.91 -7.58 -7.22
N ALA A 138 -13.87 -6.25 -7.07
CA ALA A 138 -13.55 -5.35 -8.17
C ALA A 138 -12.10 -5.50 -8.69
N TYR A 139 -11.21 -6.10 -7.90
CA TYR A 139 -9.81 -6.33 -8.27
C TYR A 139 -9.58 -7.62 -9.06
N VAL A 140 -10.56 -8.53 -9.10
CA VAL A 140 -10.40 -9.85 -9.74
C VAL A 140 -9.98 -9.73 -11.20
N GLY A 141 -10.61 -8.81 -11.95
CA GLY A 141 -10.27 -8.55 -13.35
C GLY A 141 -8.84 -8.02 -13.51
N ALA A 142 -8.48 -6.98 -12.75
CA ALA A 142 -7.15 -6.38 -12.78
C ALA A 142 -6.05 -7.39 -12.43
N LEU A 143 -6.26 -8.21 -11.41
CA LEU A 143 -5.30 -9.25 -11.01
C LEU A 143 -5.16 -10.35 -12.07
N ALA A 144 -6.26 -10.80 -12.67
CA ALA A 144 -6.21 -11.79 -13.73
C ALA A 144 -5.45 -11.26 -14.96
N GLU A 145 -5.74 -10.03 -15.39
CA GLU A 145 -5.06 -9.40 -16.51
C GLU A 145 -3.58 -9.16 -16.24
N TYR A 146 -3.22 -8.77 -15.00
CA TYR A 146 -1.82 -8.60 -14.64
C TYR A 146 -1.04 -9.92 -14.64
N ARG A 147 -1.67 -11.03 -14.23
CA ARG A 147 -1.04 -12.37 -14.34
C ARG A 147 -0.78 -12.77 -15.79
N VAL A 148 -1.68 -12.44 -16.71
CA VAL A 148 -1.46 -12.66 -18.14
C VAL A 148 -0.31 -11.79 -18.65
N PHE A 149 -0.29 -10.51 -18.27
CA PHE A 149 0.82 -9.62 -18.62
C PHE A 149 2.18 -10.15 -18.14
N LEU A 150 2.29 -10.57 -16.89
CA LEU A 150 3.53 -11.14 -16.34
C LEU A 150 3.98 -12.40 -17.09
N ALA A 151 3.05 -13.27 -17.50
CA ALA A 151 3.38 -14.46 -18.27
C ALA A 151 3.96 -14.08 -19.65
N LEU A 152 3.30 -13.18 -20.38
CA LEU A 152 3.74 -12.72 -21.70
C LEU A 152 5.08 -11.99 -21.66
N GLU A 153 5.29 -11.13 -20.67
CA GLU A 153 6.55 -10.42 -20.49
C GLU A 153 7.68 -11.34 -20.03
N ALA A 154 7.39 -12.36 -19.22
CA ALA A 154 8.39 -13.34 -18.82
C ALA A 154 8.82 -14.24 -20.01
N ASP A 155 7.89 -14.57 -20.92
CA ASP A 155 8.22 -15.26 -22.18
C ASP A 155 9.06 -14.35 -23.10
N THR A 156 8.69 -13.07 -23.22
CA THR A 156 9.45 -12.08 -23.98
C THR A 156 10.88 -11.92 -23.44
N LEU A 157 11.03 -11.88 -22.11
CA LEU A 157 12.33 -11.85 -21.45
C LEU A 157 13.15 -13.11 -21.75
N HIS A 158 12.52 -14.29 -21.65
CA HIS A 158 13.19 -15.56 -21.94
C HIS A 158 13.74 -15.58 -23.37
N ASP A 159 12.93 -15.19 -24.35
CA ASP A 159 13.36 -15.17 -25.76
C ASP A 159 14.48 -14.17 -26.01
N ALA A 160 14.41 -12.98 -25.41
CA ALA A 160 15.48 -11.98 -25.49
C ALA A 160 16.79 -12.47 -24.84
N ALA A 161 16.70 -13.12 -23.67
CA ALA A 161 17.85 -13.69 -22.99
C ALA A 161 18.46 -14.88 -23.74
N GLN A 162 17.62 -15.70 -24.40
CA GLN A 162 18.07 -16.78 -25.26
C GLN A 162 18.87 -16.22 -26.46
N ALA A 163 18.36 -15.20 -27.13
CA ALA A 163 19.07 -14.55 -28.24
C ALA A 163 20.42 -13.97 -27.80
N LEU A 164 20.47 -13.33 -26.63
CA LEU A 164 21.71 -12.83 -26.02
C LEU A 164 22.70 -13.97 -25.75
N ALA A 165 22.24 -15.07 -25.13
CA ALA A 165 23.07 -16.23 -24.83
C ALA A 165 23.63 -16.88 -26.10
N ASP A 166 22.85 -16.91 -27.19
CA ASP A 166 23.26 -17.45 -28.48
C ASP A 166 24.37 -16.60 -29.11
N ALA A 167 24.20 -15.27 -29.11
CA ALA A 167 25.22 -14.35 -29.61
C ALA A 167 26.53 -14.44 -28.82
N ILE A 168 26.43 -14.59 -27.48
CA ILE A 168 27.60 -14.79 -26.61
C ILE A 168 28.30 -16.12 -26.93
N ARG A 169 27.55 -17.22 -27.07
CA ARG A 169 28.12 -18.54 -27.42
C ARG A 169 28.76 -18.56 -28.80
N ALA A 170 28.21 -17.82 -29.75
CA ALA A 170 28.79 -17.63 -31.08
C ALA A 170 30.03 -16.73 -31.09
N GLY A 171 30.40 -16.13 -29.95
CA GLY A 171 31.52 -15.20 -29.86
C GLY A 171 31.24 -13.81 -30.46
N ASN A 172 29.99 -13.52 -30.85
CA ASN A 172 29.64 -12.31 -31.59
C ASN A 172 29.31 -11.14 -30.64
N ALA A 173 30.35 -10.45 -30.16
CA ALA A 173 30.19 -9.31 -29.26
C ALA A 173 29.40 -8.15 -29.89
N GLN A 174 29.51 -7.93 -31.21
CA GLN A 174 28.80 -6.85 -31.89
C GLN A 174 27.28 -7.07 -31.85
N GLN A 175 26.84 -8.31 -32.04
CA GLN A 175 25.42 -8.68 -31.95
C GLN A 175 24.94 -8.80 -30.49
N ALA A 176 25.80 -9.27 -29.58
CA ALA A 176 25.43 -9.44 -28.17
C ALA A 176 25.13 -8.12 -27.44
N ARG A 177 25.80 -7.02 -27.81
CA ARG A 177 25.60 -5.71 -27.16
C ARG A 177 24.18 -5.14 -27.27
N PRO A 178 23.56 -5.00 -28.45
CA PRO A 178 22.17 -4.55 -28.53
C PRO A 178 21.19 -5.57 -27.92
N LEU A 179 21.47 -6.87 -28.02
CA LEU A 179 20.66 -7.91 -27.39
C LEU A 179 20.70 -7.85 -25.86
N TYR A 180 21.83 -7.42 -25.28
CA TYR A 180 21.93 -7.16 -23.85
C TYR A 180 20.94 -6.08 -23.41
N VAL A 181 20.93 -4.94 -24.12
CA VAL A 181 20.03 -3.82 -23.81
C VAL A 181 18.56 -4.26 -23.91
N ALA A 182 18.21 -4.98 -24.99
CA ALA A 182 16.84 -5.48 -25.18
C ALA A 182 16.41 -6.48 -24.09
N ALA A 183 17.27 -7.44 -23.74
CA ALA A 183 16.97 -8.42 -22.70
C ALA A 183 16.85 -7.79 -21.31
N HIS A 184 17.72 -6.83 -20.99
CA HIS A 184 17.68 -6.15 -19.70
C HIS A 184 16.44 -5.25 -19.58
N GLN A 185 16.08 -4.52 -20.64
CA GLN A 185 14.83 -3.76 -20.70
C GLN A 185 13.60 -4.66 -20.50
N ALA A 186 13.58 -5.86 -21.09
CA ALA A 186 12.51 -6.83 -20.88
C ALA A 186 12.41 -7.27 -19.41
N TYR A 187 13.55 -7.48 -18.72
CA TYR A 187 13.57 -7.76 -17.29
C TYR A 187 12.97 -6.59 -16.48
N LYS A 188 13.32 -5.36 -16.85
CA LYS A 188 12.79 -4.15 -16.18
C LYS A 188 11.26 -4.03 -16.25
N ARG A 189 10.60 -4.57 -17.29
CA ARG A 189 9.12 -4.59 -17.38
C ARG A 189 8.46 -5.51 -16.35
N ILE A 190 9.13 -6.56 -15.91
CA ILE A 190 8.61 -7.49 -14.89
C ILE A 190 9.20 -7.28 -13.50
N GLU A 191 10.18 -6.37 -13.36
CA GLU A 191 10.86 -6.07 -12.10
C GLU A 191 9.92 -5.81 -10.91
N PRO A 192 8.73 -5.16 -11.05
CA PRO A 192 7.83 -4.95 -9.92
C PRO A 192 7.45 -6.24 -9.16
N MET A 193 7.43 -7.38 -9.85
CA MET A 193 7.13 -8.68 -9.24
C MET A 193 8.38 -9.56 -9.12
N ALA A 194 9.36 -9.40 -10.00
CA ALA A 194 10.60 -10.18 -9.93
C ALA A 194 11.39 -9.89 -8.63
N GLU A 195 11.38 -8.64 -8.15
CA GLU A 195 12.10 -8.23 -6.93
C GLU A 195 11.56 -8.91 -5.65
N LEU A 196 10.38 -9.54 -5.70
CA LEU A 196 9.82 -10.30 -4.59
C LEU A 196 10.61 -11.58 -4.32
N PHE A 197 11.34 -12.09 -5.32
CA PHE A 197 12.19 -13.26 -5.23
C PHE A 197 13.63 -12.82 -5.03
N ALA A 198 13.98 -12.34 -3.84
CA ALA A 198 15.28 -11.71 -3.55
C ALA A 198 16.50 -12.57 -3.94
N ASP A 199 16.39 -13.90 -3.85
CA ASP A 199 17.42 -14.85 -4.29
C ASP A 199 17.63 -14.81 -5.82
N LEU A 200 16.54 -14.73 -6.59
CA LEU A 200 16.60 -14.58 -8.05
C LEU A 200 16.99 -13.16 -8.45
N ASP A 201 16.43 -12.13 -7.83
CA ASP A 201 16.77 -10.73 -8.14
C ASP A 201 18.27 -10.47 -7.97
N THR A 202 18.88 -11.01 -6.90
CA THR A 202 20.33 -10.92 -6.70
C THR A 202 21.11 -11.63 -7.82
N ARG A 203 20.70 -12.84 -8.22
CA ARG A 203 21.40 -13.61 -9.28
C ARG A 203 21.20 -13.03 -10.67
N LEU A 204 20.07 -12.37 -10.92
CA LEU A 204 19.70 -11.81 -12.21
C LEU A 204 20.26 -10.39 -12.38
N ASN A 205 20.15 -9.54 -11.36
CA ASN A 205 20.27 -8.09 -11.52
C ASN A 205 21.10 -7.38 -10.43
N ALA A 206 21.87 -8.10 -9.59
CA ALA A 206 22.78 -7.44 -8.66
C ALA A 206 23.92 -6.72 -9.38
N ARG A 207 24.22 -5.50 -8.92
CA ARG A 207 25.35 -4.70 -9.40
C ARG A 207 26.64 -5.16 -8.73
N ALA A 208 27.77 -4.97 -9.40
CA ALA A 208 29.09 -5.33 -8.86
C ALA A 208 29.33 -4.74 -7.46
N GLU A 209 28.86 -3.52 -7.20
CA GLU A 209 29.01 -2.84 -5.91
C GLU A 209 28.28 -3.46 -4.72
N TYR A 210 27.41 -4.45 -4.94
CA TYR A 210 26.80 -5.23 -3.87
C TYR A 210 27.71 -6.38 -3.40
N PHE A 211 28.81 -6.65 -4.09
CA PHE A 211 29.76 -7.72 -3.79
C PHE A 211 31.06 -7.15 -3.22
N GLU A 212 31.65 -7.87 -2.25
CA GLU A 212 32.88 -7.45 -1.56
C GLU A 212 34.04 -7.27 -2.54
N LYS A 213 34.19 -8.19 -3.49
CA LYS A 213 35.25 -8.14 -4.52
C LYS A 213 34.81 -7.49 -5.82
N ARG A 214 33.62 -6.87 -5.83
CA ARG A 214 33.04 -6.18 -6.98
C ARG A 214 33.03 -7.04 -8.25
N GLU A 215 33.57 -6.54 -9.36
CA GLU A 215 33.61 -7.24 -10.66
C GLU A 215 34.46 -8.52 -10.62
N ALA A 216 35.35 -8.66 -9.63
CA ALA A 216 36.19 -9.84 -9.41
C ALA A 216 35.56 -10.86 -8.43
N ASP A 217 34.35 -10.60 -7.93
CA ASP A 217 33.66 -11.51 -7.02
C ASP A 217 33.16 -12.75 -7.77
N PRO A 218 33.45 -13.98 -7.30
CA PRO A 218 32.95 -15.20 -7.94
C PRO A 218 31.42 -15.33 -7.91
N ALA A 219 30.74 -14.61 -7.02
CA ALA A 219 29.28 -14.56 -6.97
C ALA A 219 28.67 -13.51 -7.92
N PHE A 220 29.48 -12.64 -8.54
CA PHE A 220 29.00 -11.63 -9.47
C PHE A 220 28.55 -12.28 -10.80
N ALA A 221 27.23 -12.32 -11.01
CA ALA A 221 26.56 -13.00 -12.12
C ALA A 221 25.48 -12.10 -12.77
N GLY A 222 24.62 -12.70 -13.60
CA GLY A 222 23.45 -12.02 -14.16
C GLY A 222 23.77 -10.97 -15.23
N PHE A 223 22.81 -10.05 -15.41
CA PHE A 223 22.89 -8.98 -16.42
C PHE A 223 24.16 -8.15 -16.28
N HIS A 224 24.42 -7.57 -15.11
CA HIS A 224 25.58 -6.67 -14.94
C HIS A 224 26.94 -7.39 -15.10
N ARG A 225 27.03 -8.70 -14.84
CA ARG A 225 28.25 -9.47 -15.14
C ARG A 225 28.48 -9.64 -16.65
N ILE A 226 27.41 -9.82 -17.41
CA ILE A 226 27.43 -9.86 -18.88
C ILE A 226 27.75 -8.47 -19.42
N GLU A 227 27.12 -7.43 -18.88
CA GLU A 227 27.37 -6.02 -19.21
C GLU A 227 28.87 -5.69 -19.10
N HIS A 228 29.45 -5.96 -17.93
CA HIS A 228 30.87 -5.71 -17.69
C HIS A 228 31.75 -6.41 -18.72
N GLY A 229 31.46 -7.68 -19.06
CA GLY A 229 32.24 -8.42 -20.05
C GLY A 229 32.10 -7.86 -21.48
N LEU A 230 30.89 -7.54 -21.91
CA LEU A 230 30.61 -7.09 -23.29
C LEU A 230 31.09 -5.66 -23.57
N PHE A 231 31.00 -4.77 -22.58
CA PHE A 231 31.18 -3.33 -22.76
C PHE A 231 32.50 -2.79 -22.16
N ALA A 232 32.99 -3.36 -21.06
CA ALA A 232 34.25 -2.96 -20.43
C ALA A 232 35.37 -4.01 -20.54
N GLY A 233 35.01 -5.27 -20.81
CA GLY A 233 35.93 -6.40 -20.90
C GLY A 233 36.29 -6.82 -22.32
N ASN A 234 36.72 -8.09 -22.44
CA ASN A 234 37.17 -8.69 -23.70
C ASN A 234 36.02 -9.25 -24.56
N GLY A 235 34.86 -8.60 -24.55
CA GLY A 235 33.68 -9.05 -25.32
C GLY A 235 33.05 -10.31 -24.72
N THR A 236 32.97 -11.38 -25.51
CA THR A 236 32.24 -12.62 -25.16
C THR A 236 33.07 -13.65 -24.39
N ALA A 237 34.38 -13.43 -24.25
CA ALA A 237 35.29 -14.37 -23.61
C ALA A 237 34.87 -14.68 -22.16
N GLY A 238 34.62 -15.96 -21.87
CA GLY A 238 34.20 -16.43 -20.55
C GLY A 238 32.76 -16.11 -20.15
N LEU A 239 31.95 -15.50 -21.03
CA LEU A 239 30.56 -15.14 -20.73
C LEU A 239 29.54 -16.27 -21.00
N ALA A 240 29.89 -17.28 -21.80
CA ALA A 240 28.99 -18.40 -22.11
C ALA A 240 28.38 -19.08 -20.86
N PRO A 241 29.15 -19.45 -19.81
CA PRO A 241 28.56 -20.02 -18.60
C PRO A 241 27.69 -19.01 -17.83
N VAL A 242 28.03 -17.72 -17.83
CA VAL A 242 27.21 -16.68 -17.18
C VAL A 242 25.87 -16.50 -17.89
N ALA A 243 25.87 -16.48 -19.22
CA ALA A 243 24.65 -16.37 -20.02
C ALA A 243 23.76 -17.62 -19.88
N GLY A 244 24.36 -18.81 -19.80
CA GLY A 244 23.63 -20.04 -19.51
C GLY A 244 22.96 -20.02 -18.13
N GLN A 245 23.66 -19.53 -17.10
CA GLN A 245 23.09 -19.37 -15.76
C GLN A 245 21.97 -18.32 -15.73
N LEU A 246 22.15 -17.17 -16.41
CA LEU A 246 21.10 -16.15 -16.55
C LEU A 246 19.82 -16.74 -17.12
N LEU A 247 19.91 -17.51 -18.21
CA LEU A 247 18.75 -18.15 -18.83
C LEU A 247 18.06 -19.15 -17.89
N ALA A 248 18.83 -19.94 -17.15
CA ALA A 248 18.29 -20.88 -16.16
C ALA A 248 17.58 -20.18 -14.99
N ASP A 249 18.10 -19.03 -14.54
CA ASP A 249 17.47 -18.23 -13.49
C ASP A 249 16.21 -17.50 -14.00
N ILE A 250 16.18 -17.08 -15.27
CA ILE A 250 14.96 -16.56 -15.91
C ILE A 250 13.89 -17.65 -16.01
N GLY A 251 14.27 -18.89 -16.35
CA GLY A 251 13.34 -20.03 -16.33
C GLY A 251 12.73 -20.28 -14.94
N GLN A 252 13.54 -20.22 -13.88
CA GLN A 252 13.04 -20.28 -12.50
C GLN A 252 12.11 -19.10 -12.18
N LEU A 253 12.44 -17.88 -12.65
CA LEU A 253 11.59 -16.70 -12.46
C LEU A 253 10.23 -16.88 -13.14
N GLN A 254 10.19 -17.38 -14.38
CA GLN A 254 8.94 -17.69 -15.10
C GLN A 254 8.05 -18.67 -14.32
N GLU A 255 8.63 -19.72 -13.72
CA GLU A 255 7.88 -20.67 -12.89
C GLU A 255 7.32 -20.02 -11.62
N ARG A 256 8.13 -19.22 -10.93
CA ARG A 256 7.69 -18.55 -9.69
C ARG A 256 6.65 -17.47 -9.96
N LEU A 257 6.76 -16.73 -11.06
CA LEU A 257 5.74 -15.76 -11.48
C LEU A 257 4.40 -16.43 -11.81
N ARG A 258 4.41 -17.59 -12.48
CA ARG A 258 3.19 -18.37 -12.75
C ARG A 258 2.47 -18.77 -11.46
N GLY A 259 3.24 -19.17 -10.44
CA GLY A 259 2.72 -19.55 -9.12
C GLY A 259 2.41 -18.39 -8.18
N LEU A 260 2.75 -17.14 -8.55
CA LEU A 260 2.64 -16.00 -7.66
C LEU A 260 1.16 -15.66 -7.37
N ASN A 261 0.81 -15.60 -6.09
CA ASN A 261 -0.45 -15.05 -5.63
C ASN A 261 -0.25 -13.56 -5.27
N ILE A 262 -0.90 -12.68 -6.00
CA ILE A 262 -0.76 -11.23 -5.85
C ILE A 262 -2.01 -10.71 -5.12
N PRO A 263 -1.91 -10.32 -3.84
CA PRO A 263 -3.01 -9.65 -3.17
C PRO A 263 -3.14 -8.20 -3.70
N PRO A 264 -4.35 -7.60 -3.70
CA PRO A 264 -4.61 -6.30 -4.33
C PRO A 264 -3.62 -5.19 -3.95
N GLU A 265 -3.28 -5.08 -2.66
CA GLU A 265 -2.38 -4.05 -2.12
C GLU A 265 -0.95 -4.13 -2.68
N ARG A 266 -0.56 -5.29 -3.23
CA ARG A 266 0.78 -5.48 -3.81
C ARG A 266 0.93 -4.85 -5.18
N LEU A 267 -0.17 -4.62 -5.91
CA LEU A 267 -0.10 -4.01 -7.25
C LEU A 267 0.56 -2.62 -7.16
N ALA A 268 -0.11 -1.65 -6.53
CA ALA A 268 0.43 -0.31 -6.39
C ALA A 268 1.65 -0.26 -5.46
N GLY A 269 1.64 -1.04 -4.37
CA GLY A 269 2.73 -1.04 -3.39
C GLY A 269 4.08 -1.45 -3.96
N SER A 270 4.12 -2.51 -4.79
CA SER A 270 5.37 -2.98 -5.39
C SER A 270 5.85 -2.04 -6.50
N ALA A 271 4.94 -1.46 -7.29
CA ALA A 271 5.28 -0.43 -8.28
C ALA A 271 5.88 0.82 -7.62
N ALA A 272 5.27 1.32 -6.55
CA ALA A 272 5.75 2.49 -5.81
C ALA A 272 7.13 2.22 -5.20
N LYS A 273 7.32 1.04 -4.59
CA LYS A 273 8.61 0.65 -3.99
C LYS A 273 9.72 0.52 -5.03
N LEU A 274 9.43 -0.11 -6.16
CA LEU A 274 10.37 -0.22 -7.27
C LEU A 274 10.81 1.18 -7.74
N LEU A 275 9.85 2.06 -8.06
CA LEU A 275 10.16 3.40 -8.55
C LEU A 275 10.94 4.22 -7.50
N GLN A 276 10.61 4.08 -6.22
CA GLN A 276 11.37 4.74 -5.15
C GLN A 276 12.84 4.27 -5.17
N ARG A 277 13.06 2.95 -5.24
CA ARG A 277 14.42 2.37 -5.35
C ARG A 277 15.14 2.84 -6.62
N THR A 278 14.44 2.86 -7.76
CA THR A 278 14.98 3.37 -9.02
C THR A 278 15.41 4.84 -8.86
N ALA A 279 14.56 5.70 -8.27
CA ALA A 279 14.88 7.10 -8.04
C ALA A 279 16.07 7.31 -7.08
N ASP A 280 16.26 6.42 -6.12
CA ASP A 280 17.36 6.49 -5.17
C ASP A 280 18.69 6.01 -5.79
N ASN A 281 18.62 5.03 -6.71
CA ASN A 281 19.79 4.50 -7.41
C ASN A 281 20.23 5.33 -8.63
N LEU A 282 19.28 5.99 -9.32
CA LEU A 282 19.53 6.65 -10.60
C LEU A 282 20.68 7.67 -10.58
N PRO A 283 20.91 8.47 -9.52
CA PRO A 283 22.06 9.38 -9.47
C PRO A 283 23.42 8.69 -9.64
N ALA A 284 23.55 7.43 -9.19
CA ALA A 284 24.77 6.65 -9.35
C ALA A 284 24.86 5.96 -10.74
N GLY A 285 23.74 5.83 -11.45
CA GLY A 285 23.58 4.99 -12.63
C GLY A 285 23.52 3.50 -12.28
N GLU A 286 22.69 2.75 -12.99
CA GLU A 286 22.64 1.29 -12.89
C GLU A 286 23.56 0.64 -13.94
N ASP A 287 23.58 1.18 -15.16
CA ASP A 287 24.24 0.60 -16.33
C ASP A 287 25.50 1.37 -16.73
N ARG A 288 26.57 1.15 -15.95
CA ARG A 288 27.81 1.95 -16.03
C ARG A 288 28.58 1.76 -17.33
N TYR A 289 28.44 0.60 -17.97
CA TYR A 289 29.28 0.23 -19.11
C TYR A 289 28.51 0.28 -20.43
N SER A 290 27.23 -0.12 -20.41
CA SER A 290 26.38 -0.17 -21.60
C SER A 290 25.65 1.14 -21.89
N HIS A 291 25.50 2.01 -20.88
CA HIS A 291 24.67 3.22 -20.94
C HIS A 291 23.19 2.93 -21.25
N ALA A 292 22.69 1.78 -20.79
CA ALA A 292 21.31 1.34 -20.97
C ALA A 292 20.30 2.01 -20.00
N ASP A 293 20.75 2.93 -19.12
CA ASP A 293 19.92 3.53 -18.06
C ASP A 293 18.56 4.06 -18.59
N ALA A 294 18.55 4.74 -19.74
CA ALA A 294 17.30 5.29 -20.32
C ALA A 294 16.36 4.20 -20.86
N SER A 295 16.91 3.15 -21.51
CA SER A 295 16.14 1.99 -21.98
C SER A 295 15.53 1.22 -20.82
N ASN A 296 16.33 0.99 -19.77
CA ASN A 296 15.90 0.30 -18.57
C ASN A 296 14.87 1.10 -17.75
N LEU A 297 15.00 2.43 -17.73
CA LEU A 297 13.98 3.30 -17.14
C LEU A 297 12.66 3.24 -17.94
N GLN A 298 12.71 3.13 -19.28
CA GLN A 298 11.53 2.88 -20.08
C GLN A 298 10.87 1.53 -19.75
N GLY A 299 11.66 0.45 -19.62
CA GLY A 299 11.11 -0.85 -19.21
C GLY A 299 10.43 -0.79 -17.85
N THR A 300 11.04 -0.09 -16.89
CA THR A 300 10.45 0.17 -15.57
C THR A 300 9.14 0.95 -15.68
N LEU A 301 9.10 1.96 -16.56
CA LEU A 301 7.92 2.78 -16.82
C LEU A 301 6.78 1.94 -17.40
N ASP A 302 7.06 1.08 -18.38
CA ASP A 302 6.05 0.25 -19.04
C ASP A 302 5.45 -0.78 -18.06
N GLY A 303 6.32 -1.46 -17.29
CA GLY A 303 5.89 -2.45 -16.29
C GLY A 303 5.03 -1.84 -15.18
N THR A 304 5.40 -0.66 -14.70
CA THR A 304 4.63 0.04 -13.66
C THR A 304 3.40 0.75 -14.21
N ARG A 305 3.43 1.23 -15.47
CA ARG A 305 2.26 1.81 -16.15
C ARG A 305 1.17 0.77 -16.32
N LYS A 306 1.51 -0.48 -16.66
CA LYS A 306 0.51 -1.56 -16.74
C LYS A 306 -0.28 -1.70 -15.45
N ILE A 307 0.39 -1.64 -14.30
CA ILE A 307 -0.25 -1.69 -12.98
C ILE A 307 -1.19 -0.48 -12.80
N ALA A 308 -0.71 0.72 -13.12
CA ALA A 308 -1.50 1.95 -13.02
C ALA A 308 -2.76 1.90 -13.89
N ASP A 309 -2.64 1.45 -15.14
CA ASP A 309 -3.75 1.34 -16.07
C ASP A 309 -4.83 0.37 -15.57
N LEU A 310 -4.42 -0.75 -14.96
CA LEU A 310 -5.33 -1.73 -14.35
C LEU A 310 -6.06 -1.18 -13.12
N LEU A 311 -5.42 -0.28 -12.36
CA LEU A 311 -6.00 0.33 -11.16
C LEU A 311 -6.78 1.61 -11.47
N ALA A 312 -6.57 2.24 -12.62
CA ALA A 312 -7.20 3.50 -12.99
C ALA A 312 -8.75 3.47 -12.92
N PRO A 313 -9.46 2.42 -13.39
CA PRO A 313 -10.92 2.33 -13.25
C PRO A 313 -11.39 2.30 -11.79
N LEU A 314 -10.59 1.73 -10.87
CA LEU A 314 -10.91 1.64 -9.46
C LEU A 314 -10.76 2.99 -8.75
N LEU A 315 -9.87 3.84 -9.27
CA LEU A 315 -9.62 5.19 -8.77
C LEU A 315 -10.64 6.22 -9.25
N THR A 316 -11.38 5.97 -10.33
CA THR A 316 -12.29 6.96 -10.93
C THR A 316 -13.34 7.49 -9.95
N LYS A 317 -13.90 6.62 -9.10
CA LYS A 317 -14.83 7.04 -8.05
C LYS A 317 -14.13 7.38 -6.73
N ALA A 318 -13.15 6.56 -6.34
CA ALA A 318 -12.49 6.65 -5.04
C ALA A 318 -11.56 7.88 -4.91
N ALA A 319 -10.80 8.19 -5.96
CA ALA A 319 -9.78 9.24 -5.96
C ALA A 319 -9.46 9.74 -7.39
N PRO A 320 -10.39 10.45 -8.06
CA PRO A 320 -10.19 10.90 -9.46
C PRO A 320 -9.01 11.86 -9.63
N ALA A 321 -8.73 12.72 -8.63
CA ALA A 321 -7.57 13.60 -8.66
C ALA A 321 -6.25 12.81 -8.61
N LEU A 322 -6.22 11.70 -7.86
CA LEU A 322 -5.05 10.82 -7.80
C LEU A 322 -4.85 10.09 -9.13
N GLN A 323 -5.93 9.58 -9.73
CA GLN A 323 -5.88 8.97 -11.07
C GLN A 323 -5.25 9.94 -12.10
N GLN A 324 -5.69 11.20 -12.10
CA GLN A 324 -5.17 12.22 -13.00
C GLN A 324 -3.70 12.54 -12.72
N ALA A 325 -3.31 12.67 -11.45
CA ALA A 325 -1.93 12.93 -11.05
C ALA A 325 -0.99 11.80 -11.51
N ILE A 326 -1.38 10.53 -11.32
CA ILE A 326 -0.62 9.37 -11.78
C ILE A 326 -0.40 9.43 -13.29
N ALA A 327 -1.47 9.63 -14.08
CA ALA A 327 -1.37 9.73 -15.53
C ALA A 327 -0.42 10.85 -15.98
N GLN A 328 -0.52 12.03 -15.36
CA GLN A 328 0.36 13.16 -15.64
C GLN A 328 1.83 12.87 -15.33
N GLN A 329 2.12 12.18 -14.21
CA GLN A 329 3.49 11.83 -13.85
C GLN A 329 4.10 10.81 -14.83
N PHE A 330 3.33 9.81 -15.25
CA PHE A 330 3.80 8.87 -16.26
C PHE A 330 4.04 9.56 -17.63
N ASP A 331 3.18 10.49 -18.03
CA ASP A 331 3.36 11.24 -19.28
C ASP A 331 4.56 12.18 -19.22
N ALA A 332 4.78 12.83 -18.08
CA ALA A 332 5.94 13.69 -17.85
C ALA A 332 7.25 12.91 -17.92
N LEU A 333 7.31 11.76 -17.24
CA LEU A 333 8.49 10.89 -17.25
C LEU A 333 8.74 10.29 -18.65
N GLY A 334 7.68 9.88 -19.36
CA GLY A 334 7.79 9.42 -20.74
C GLY A 334 8.40 10.47 -21.67
N LYS A 335 7.94 11.74 -21.56
CA LYS A 335 8.52 12.87 -22.32
C LYS A 335 9.94 13.19 -21.90
N ALA A 336 10.26 13.06 -20.60
CA ALA A 336 11.61 13.30 -20.13
C ALA A 336 12.62 12.31 -20.73
N LEU A 337 12.19 11.12 -21.18
CA LEU A 337 13.02 10.14 -21.86
C LEU A 337 13.23 10.40 -23.36
N ASP A 338 12.44 11.28 -23.99
CA ASP A 338 12.51 11.57 -25.44
C ASP A 338 13.91 11.95 -25.96
N PRO A 339 14.78 12.69 -25.22
CA PRO A 339 16.13 12.99 -25.71
C PRO A 339 16.97 11.75 -26.06
N TRP A 340 16.71 10.63 -25.40
CA TRP A 340 17.41 9.36 -25.59
C TRP A 340 16.73 8.43 -26.59
N ARG A 341 15.53 8.75 -27.08
CA ARG A 341 14.86 7.91 -28.08
C ARG A 341 15.56 7.94 -29.43
N ASP A 342 15.54 6.80 -30.10
CA ASP A 342 15.87 6.61 -31.51
C ASP A 342 14.83 5.68 -32.16
N GLY A 343 13.75 6.27 -32.65
CA GLY A 343 12.57 5.51 -33.06
C GLY A 343 11.92 4.78 -31.87
N GLU A 344 11.79 3.46 -31.98
CA GLU A 344 11.29 2.60 -30.89
C GLU A 344 12.41 2.16 -29.93
N GLU A 345 13.67 2.46 -30.25
CA GLU A 345 14.85 2.11 -29.45
C GLU A 345 15.39 3.31 -28.65
N PHE A 346 16.48 3.08 -27.91
CA PHE A 346 17.21 4.09 -27.15
C PHE A 346 18.65 4.18 -27.61
N LYS A 347 19.14 5.42 -27.71
CA LYS A 347 20.54 5.72 -28.00
C LYS A 347 21.43 5.18 -26.88
N PRO A 348 22.53 4.48 -27.20
CA PRO A 348 23.50 4.01 -26.22
C PRO A 348 24.43 5.16 -25.78
N ILE A 349 23.86 6.26 -25.32
CA ILE A 349 24.58 7.45 -24.87
C ILE A 349 24.43 7.62 -23.36
N PRO A 350 25.47 8.05 -22.64
CA PRO A 350 25.37 8.29 -21.21
C PRO A 350 24.26 9.30 -20.87
N VAL A 351 23.51 9.00 -19.81
CA VAL A 351 22.71 9.99 -19.08
C VAL A 351 23.67 10.71 -18.13
N ASP A 352 23.86 12.02 -18.27
CA ASP A 352 24.77 12.76 -17.40
C ASP A 352 24.23 12.91 -15.97
N GLY A 353 25.07 13.37 -15.04
CA GLY A 353 24.71 13.46 -13.63
C GLY A 353 23.53 14.42 -13.35
N ALA A 354 23.43 15.53 -14.07
CA ALA A 354 22.33 16.49 -13.90
C ALA A 354 21.02 15.92 -14.45
N GLN A 355 21.09 15.24 -15.60
CA GLN A 355 19.96 14.52 -16.20
C GLN A 355 19.47 13.39 -15.30
N ARG A 356 20.38 12.58 -14.72
CA ARG A 356 20.04 11.53 -13.75
C ARG A 356 19.31 12.09 -12.52
N GLN A 357 19.76 13.23 -11.99
CA GLN A 357 19.08 13.90 -10.87
C GLN A 357 17.68 14.39 -11.25
N ALA A 358 17.53 14.98 -12.43
CA ALA A 358 16.23 15.45 -12.92
C ALA A 358 15.24 14.29 -13.13
N LEU A 359 15.68 13.19 -13.76
CA LEU A 359 14.88 11.97 -13.91
C LEU A 359 14.54 11.37 -12.54
N ALA A 360 15.49 11.31 -11.61
CA ALA A 360 15.27 10.77 -10.27
C ALA A 360 14.18 11.54 -9.52
N ALA A 361 14.11 12.86 -9.67
CA ALA A 361 13.05 13.68 -9.08
C ALA A 361 11.67 13.32 -9.66
N GLN A 362 11.56 13.12 -10.97
CA GLN A 362 10.30 12.74 -11.63
C GLN A 362 9.87 11.32 -11.25
N VAL A 363 10.80 10.36 -11.22
CA VAL A 363 10.53 8.99 -10.78
C VAL A 363 10.05 8.97 -9.32
N ARG A 364 10.67 9.78 -8.45
CA ARG A 364 10.24 9.92 -7.04
C ARG A 364 8.85 10.54 -6.91
N ALA A 365 8.50 11.51 -7.75
CA ALA A 365 7.16 12.07 -7.77
C ALA A 365 6.11 11.03 -8.19
N LEU A 366 6.39 10.24 -9.23
CA LEU A 366 5.52 9.13 -9.64
C LEU A 366 5.38 8.06 -8.55
N ALA A 367 6.49 7.66 -7.92
CA ALA A 367 6.48 6.73 -6.79
C ALA A 367 5.58 7.23 -5.65
N GLY A 368 5.65 8.53 -5.35
CA GLY A 368 4.82 9.17 -4.33
C GLY A 368 3.32 9.14 -4.65
N GLU A 369 2.93 9.30 -5.92
CA GLU A 369 1.52 9.18 -6.31
C GLU A 369 1.03 7.73 -6.25
N LEU A 370 1.80 6.77 -6.77
CA LEU A 370 1.44 5.35 -6.66
C LEU A 370 1.38 4.86 -5.21
N GLY A 371 2.22 5.40 -4.33
CA GLY A 371 2.22 5.11 -2.90
C GLY A 371 0.92 5.51 -2.19
N LYS A 372 0.10 6.41 -2.76
CA LYS A 372 -1.19 6.82 -2.17
C LYS A 372 -2.35 5.92 -2.57
N VAL A 373 -2.17 5.02 -3.54
CA VAL A 373 -3.26 4.25 -4.14
C VAL A 373 -3.90 3.28 -3.15
N ASN A 374 -3.11 2.58 -2.34
CA ASN A 374 -3.65 1.63 -1.36
C ASN A 374 -4.55 2.31 -0.33
N ALA A 375 -4.07 3.41 0.29
CA ALA A 375 -4.88 4.24 1.19
C ALA A 375 -6.16 4.78 0.51
N ALA A 376 -6.05 5.27 -0.73
CA ALA A 376 -7.18 5.80 -1.47
C ALA A 376 -8.25 4.74 -1.76
N LEU A 377 -7.84 3.51 -2.02
CA LEU A 377 -8.74 2.39 -2.30
C LEU A 377 -9.14 1.58 -1.06
N GLY A 378 -8.63 1.93 0.13
CA GLY A 378 -8.95 1.23 1.38
C GLY A 378 -8.33 -0.15 1.51
N LEU A 379 -7.11 -0.33 0.99
CA LEU A 379 -6.34 -1.57 1.07
C LEU A 379 -5.32 -1.59 2.23
N GLU A 380 -5.39 -0.61 3.14
CA GLU A 380 -4.51 -0.44 4.32
C GLU A 380 -5.25 -0.65 5.64
#